data_AF-A0A813JH51-F1
#
_entry.id   AF-A0A813JH51-F1
#
_cell.length_a   1.000
_cell.length_b   1.000
_cell.length_c   1.000
_cell.angle_alpha   90.00
_cell.angle_beta   90.00
_cell.angle_gamma   90.00
#
_symmetry.space_group_name_H-M   'P 1'
#
loop_
_entity.id
_entity.type
_entity.pdbx_description
1 polymer ?
#
loop_
_entity_poly.entity_id
_entity_poly.type
_entity_poly.pdbx_seq_one_letter_code
_entity_poly.pdbx_strand_id
1 'polypeptide(L)'
;CILARLLLSVPELVAGRKVLEIGAGFHGIVALAAQQAGACSVLATDVDRNALHLLKMNMAKLSSRLGEDGRKHICELSSSLLDWSKPDPSLGSFEVILGTDVVHETWMGAAILNVLKAHLAPGGLAVIVNAGSKHRYGIDELQDLLRPESSGRSAESRSLEGTWFCFEEATLESLDTQGLSHDCYLIRRSVC
;
A
#
# COMPACT_ATOMS: atom_id res chain seq x y z
N CYS A 1 -5.95 11.38 -5.70
CA CYS A 1 -5.10 10.19 -5.45
C CYS A 1 -5.54 9.07 -6.39
N ILE A 2 -4.61 8.52 -7.18
CA ILE A 2 -4.90 7.46 -8.17
C ILE A 2 -5.26 6.15 -7.47
N LEU A 3 -4.53 5.76 -6.42
CA LEU A 3 -4.80 4.53 -5.69
C LEU A 3 -6.21 4.53 -5.07
N ALA A 4 -6.64 5.64 -4.46
CA ALA A 4 -8.00 5.76 -3.94
C ALA A 4 -9.07 5.56 -5.03
N ARG A 5 -8.88 6.12 -6.23
CA ARG A 5 -9.79 5.93 -7.37
C ARG A 5 -9.80 4.49 -7.85
N LEU A 6 -8.64 3.83 -7.87
CA LEU A 6 -8.50 2.42 -8.22
C LEU A 6 -9.32 1.55 -7.26
N LEU A 7 -9.18 1.75 -5.94
CA LEU A 7 -9.93 0.98 -4.94
C LEU A 7 -11.44 1.15 -5.05
N LEU A 8 -11.91 2.37 -5.33
CA LEU A 8 -13.35 2.62 -5.51
C LEU A 8 -13.89 2.04 -6.83
N SER A 9 -13.02 1.90 -7.84
CA SER A 9 -13.39 1.32 -9.14
C SER A 9 -13.31 -0.21 -9.16
N VAL A 10 -12.42 -0.78 -8.34
CA VAL A 10 -12.17 -2.22 -8.22
C VAL A 10 -12.20 -2.60 -6.73
N PRO A 11 -13.38 -2.56 -6.08
CA PRO A 11 -13.51 -2.80 -4.64
C PRO A 11 -13.05 -4.20 -4.22
N GLU A 12 -13.05 -5.18 -5.12
CA GLU A 12 -12.59 -6.55 -4.89
C GLU A 12 -11.11 -6.64 -4.47
N LEU A 13 -10.33 -5.57 -4.69
CA LEU A 13 -8.97 -5.48 -4.19
C LEU A 13 -8.91 -5.49 -2.65
N VAL A 14 -9.92 -4.94 -1.98
CA VAL A 14 -9.92 -4.72 -0.52
C VAL A 14 -11.18 -5.22 0.19
N ALA A 15 -12.28 -5.46 -0.53
CA ALA A 15 -13.54 -5.88 0.03
C ALA A 15 -13.39 -7.14 0.91
N GLY A 16 -13.84 -7.04 2.17
CA GLY A 16 -13.76 -8.10 3.17
C GLY A 16 -12.36 -8.39 3.72
N ARG A 17 -11.32 -7.64 3.34
CA ARG A 17 -9.93 -7.92 3.70
C ARG A 17 -9.41 -7.04 4.83
N LYS A 18 -8.38 -7.52 5.54
CA LYS A 18 -7.55 -6.72 6.45
C LYS A 18 -6.51 -5.93 5.67
N VAL A 19 -6.53 -4.62 5.79
CA VAL A 19 -5.73 -3.70 4.98
C VAL A 19 -4.78 -2.90 5.86
N LEU A 20 -3.52 -2.78 5.43
CA LEU A 20 -2.54 -1.85 5.97
C LEU A 20 -2.23 -0.79 4.90
N GLU A 21 -2.37 0.49 5.24
CA GLU A 21 -1.83 1.58 4.42
C GLU A 21 -0.51 2.05 5.03
N ILE A 22 0.56 2.10 4.23
CA ILE A 22 1.83 2.74 4.56
C ILE A 22 1.90 4.14 3.94
N GLY A 23 2.39 5.11 4.70
CA GLY A 23 2.54 6.48 4.23
C GLY A 23 1.21 7.15 3.96
N ALA A 24 0.25 6.97 4.88
CA ALA A 24 -1.11 7.51 4.74
C ALA A 24 -1.16 9.05 4.69
N GLY A 25 -0.06 9.70 5.11
CA GLY A 25 0.05 11.12 5.28
C GLY A 25 -0.97 11.62 6.29
N PHE A 26 -1.22 12.92 6.28
CA PHE A 26 -2.18 13.53 7.19
C PHE A 26 -3.64 13.42 6.73
N HIS A 27 -3.89 13.04 5.47
CA HIS A 27 -5.25 13.03 4.90
C HIS A 27 -5.96 11.68 5.06
N GLY A 28 -5.24 10.55 4.93
CA GLY A 28 -5.85 9.21 4.98
C GLY A 28 -6.81 8.89 3.84
N ILE A 29 -6.56 9.46 2.64
CA ILE A 29 -7.48 9.34 1.51
C ILE A 29 -7.61 7.88 1.04
N VAL A 30 -6.51 7.13 1.01
CA VAL A 30 -6.54 5.73 0.57
C VAL A 30 -7.17 4.85 1.64
N ALA A 31 -6.88 5.04 2.93
CA ALA A 31 -7.57 4.34 4.01
C ALA A 31 -9.08 4.54 3.99
N LEU A 32 -9.55 5.78 3.81
CA LEU A 32 -10.98 6.09 3.71
C LEU A 32 -11.60 5.48 2.44
N ALA A 33 -10.88 5.47 1.32
CA ALA A 33 -11.32 4.79 0.10
C ALA A 33 -11.40 3.27 0.28
N ALA A 34 -10.44 2.66 0.98
CA ALA A 34 -10.46 1.23 1.31
C ALA A 34 -11.64 0.89 2.23
N GLN A 35 -11.90 1.72 3.24
CA GLN A 35 -13.08 1.61 4.11
C GLN A 35 -14.37 1.65 3.26
N GLN A 36 -14.51 2.63 2.37
CA GLN A 36 -15.67 2.80 1.49
C GLN A 36 -15.83 1.62 0.51
N ALA A 37 -14.71 1.08 0.01
CA ALA A 37 -14.69 -0.09 -0.87
C ALA A 37 -15.01 -1.41 -0.14
N GLY A 38 -15.26 -1.36 1.17
CA GLY A 38 -15.76 -2.50 1.95
C GLY A 38 -14.65 -3.33 2.61
N ALA A 39 -13.49 -2.74 2.91
CA ALA A 39 -12.48 -3.42 3.73
C ALA A 39 -13.05 -3.88 5.08
N CYS A 40 -12.58 -5.03 5.59
CA CYS A 40 -12.97 -5.53 6.92
C CYS A 40 -12.32 -4.69 8.03
N SER A 41 -11.04 -4.39 7.87
CA SER A 41 -10.32 -3.43 8.72
C SER A 41 -9.26 -2.71 7.91
N VAL A 42 -8.96 -1.48 8.32
CA VAL A 42 -7.92 -0.63 7.75
C VAL A 42 -7.08 -0.05 8.89
N LEU A 43 -5.78 -0.34 8.86
CA LEU A 43 -4.79 0.32 9.69
C LEU A 43 -4.02 1.33 8.82
N ALA A 44 -4.25 2.61 9.04
CA ALA A 44 -3.54 3.68 8.35
C ALA A 44 -2.25 4.05 9.11
N THR A 45 -1.10 3.97 8.47
CA THR A 45 0.19 4.22 9.14
C THR A 45 1.01 5.28 8.46
N ASP A 46 1.81 5.98 9.26
CA ASP A 46 2.81 6.92 8.79
C ASP A 46 4.04 6.87 9.72
N VAL A 47 5.18 7.32 9.22
CA VAL A 47 6.42 7.46 10.01
C VAL A 47 6.46 8.83 10.71
N ASP A 48 5.77 9.84 10.16
CA ASP A 48 5.69 11.18 10.74
C ASP A 48 4.57 11.26 11.79
N ARG A 49 4.97 11.48 13.05
CA ARG A 49 4.06 11.67 14.18
C ARG A 49 3.13 12.88 14.03
N ASN A 50 3.58 13.94 13.35
CA ASN A 50 2.75 15.12 13.11
C ASN A 50 1.66 14.82 12.09
N ALA A 51 2.00 14.15 11.00
CA ALA A 51 1.04 13.68 10.01
C ALA A 51 0.01 12.73 10.66
N LEU A 52 0.47 11.80 11.50
CA LEU A 52 -0.38 10.85 12.21
C LEU A 52 -1.41 11.52 13.13
N HIS A 53 -1.04 12.60 13.81
CA HIS A 53 -1.98 13.36 14.65
C HIS A 53 -3.17 13.90 13.82
N LEU A 54 -2.87 14.54 12.69
CA LEU A 54 -3.88 15.08 11.79
C LEU A 54 -4.68 13.98 11.09
N LEU A 55 -4.02 12.88 10.72
CA LEU A 55 -4.66 11.68 10.15
C LEU A 55 -5.77 11.16 11.06
N LYS A 56 -5.46 10.98 12.35
CA LYS A 56 -6.43 10.49 13.34
C LYS A 56 -7.67 11.38 13.42
N MET A 57 -7.47 12.71 13.41
CA MET A 57 -8.57 13.68 13.43
C MET A 57 -9.42 13.61 12.15
N ASN A 58 -8.77 13.54 10.99
CA ASN A 58 -9.44 13.51 9.69
C ASN A 58 -10.26 12.22 9.51
N MET A 59 -9.70 11.07 9.86
CA MET A 59 -10.39 9.79 9.78
C MET A 59 -11.61 9.74 10.70
N ALA A 60 -11.50 10.21 11.95
CA ALA A 60 -12.62 10.24 12.88
C ALA A 60 -13.78 11.12 12.36
N LYS A 61 -13.44 12.23 11.67
CA LYS A 61 -14.43 13.16 11.12
C LYS A 61 -15.10 12.64 9.85
N LEU A 62 -14.35 12.00 8.96
CA LEU A 62 -14.83 11.61 7.63
C LEU A 62 -15.46 10.22 7.59
N SER A 63 -14.95 9.27 8.38
CA SER A 63 -15.47 7.89 8.40
C SER A 63 -16.94 7.80 8.82
N SER A 64 -17.43 8.73 9.66
CA SER A 64 -18.83 8.80 10.07
C SER A 64 -19.78 9.19 8.94
N ARG A 65 -19.29 9.88 7.90
CA ARG A 65 -20.08 10.33 6.74
C ARG A 65 -20.26 9.24 5.69
N LEU A 66 -19.35 8.26 5.66
CA LEU A 66 -19.34 7.17 4.68
C LEU A 66 -20.45 6.11 4.92
N GLY A 67 -21.21 6.23 6.01
CA GLY A 67 -22.31 5.33 6.36
C GLY A 67 -23.72 5.86 6.10
N GLU A 68 -23.86 7.05 5.51
CA GLU A 68 -25.17 7.71 5.29
C GLU A 68 -25.98 7.07 4.13
N ASP A 69 -25.33 6.28 3.28
CA ASP A 69 -25.86 5.64 2.07
C ASP A 69 -26.70 4.38 2.35
N GLY A 70 -26.95 4.05 3.63
CA GLY A 70 -27.73 2.88 4.06
C GLY A 70 -27.00 1.53 4.00
N ARG A 71 -25.77 1.47 3.45
CA ARG A 71 -24.89 0.30 3.50
C ARG A 71 -23.98 0.40 4.73
N LYS A 72 -24.45 -0.05 5.89
CA LYS A 72 -23.58 -0.17 7.08
C LYS A 72 -22.59 -1.33 6.91
N HIS A 73 -21.51 -1.10 6.18
CA HIS A 73 -20.32 -1.94 6.30
C HIS A 73 -19.57 -1.52 7.56
N ILE A 74 -19.42 -2.43 8.53
CA ILE A 74 -18.57 -2.19 9.70
C ILE A 74 -17.14 -2.49 9.27
N CYS A 75 -16.36 -1.44 9.02
CA CYS A 75 -14.92 -1.52 8.84
C CYS A 75 -14.26 -0.94 10.10
N GLU A 76 -13.38 -1.69 10.73
CA GLU A 76 -12.53 -1.13 11.80
C GLU A 76 -11.47 -0.22 11.16
N LEU A 77 -11.56 1.09 11.41
CA LEU A 77 -10.58 2.06 10.91
C LEU A 77 -9.74 2.59 12.09
N SER A 78 -8.43 2.40 12.02
CA SER A 78 -7.49 2.84 13.05
C SER A 78 -6.22 3.42 12.43
N SER A 79 -5.38 4.07 13.25
CA SER A 79 -4.09 4.59 12.81
C SER A 79 -2.99 4.34 13.83
N SER A 80 -1.77 4.16 13.34
CA SER A 80 -0.58 3.93 14.18
C SER A 80 0.69 4.47 13.52
N LEU A 81 1.72 4.70 14.35
CA LEU A 81 3.07 4.97 13.87
C LEU A 81 3.66 3.67 13.31
N LEU A 82 4.32 3.75 12.15
CA LEU A 82 5.08 2.63 11.59
C LEU A 82 6.42 3.09 11.04
N ASP A 83 7.50 2.61 11.64
CA ASP A 83 8.85 2.74 11.09
C ASP A 83 9.10 1.60 10.11
N TRP A 84 9.22 1.92 8.82
CA TRP A 84 9.41 0.92 7.76
C TRP A 84 10.80 0.29 7.79
N SER A 85 11.79 0.98 8.37
CA SER A 85 13.15 0.44 8.47
C SER A 85 13.20 -0.73 9.45
N LYS A 86 12.36 -0.68 10.48
CA LYS A 86 12.24 -1.68 11.53
C LYS A 86 10.77 -1.87 11.93
N PRO A 87 9.97 -2.51 11.07
CA PRO A 87 8.54 -2.67 11.32
C PRO A 87 8.32 -3.54 12.57
N ASP A 88 7.43 -3.10 13.46
CA ASP A 88 7.13 -3.82 14.69
C ASP A 88 6.26 -5.06 14.36
N PRO A 89 6.78 -6.29 14.54
CA PRO A 89 6.07 -7.50 14.16
C PRO A 89 4.75 -7.70 14.92
N SER A 90 4.56 -7.03 16.06
CA SER A 90 3.33 -7.14 16.85
C SER A 90 2.08 -6.55 16.16
N LEU A 91 2.25 -5.76 15.09
CA LEU A 91 1.13 -5.28 14.26
C LEU A 91 0.37 -6.41 13.55
N GLY A 92 0.96 -7.61 13.44
CA GLY A 92 0.34 -8.77 12.81
C GLY A 92 0.45 -8.76 11.28
N SER A 93 -0.44 -9.49 10.60
CA SER A 93 -0.41 -9.64 9.14
C SER A 93 -1.69 -9.14 8.49
N PHE A 94 -1.53 -8.65 7.26
CA PHE A 94 -2.58 -8.02 6.44
C PHE A 94 -2.65 -8.71 5.09
N GLU A 95 -3.86 -8.90 4.60
CA GLU A 95 -4.11 -9.52 3.30
C GLU A 95 -3.81 -8.54 2.16
N VAL A 96 -3.90 -7.23 2.45
CA VAL A 96 -3.59 -6.16 1.51
C VAL A 96 -2.70 -5.11 2.15
N ILE A 97 -1.64 -4.70 1.45
CA ILE A 97 -0.83 -3.53 1.80
C ILE A 97 -0.95 -2.48 0.70
N LEU A 98 -1.19 -1.23 1.07
CA LEU A 98 -1.41 -0.12 0.16
C LEU A 98 -0.37 0.97 0.41
N GLY A 99 0.16 1.59 -0.64
CA GLY A 99 1.04 2.75 -0.54
C GLY A 99 0.92 3.64 -1.76
N THR A 100 0.82 4.95 -1.54
CA THR A 100 0.78 5.95 -2.63
C THR A 100 1.84 7.00 -2.38
N ASP A 101 2.68 7.28 -3.38
CA ASP A 101 3.82 8.21 -3.28
C ASP A 101 4.67 7.94 -2.03
N VAL A 102 5.07 6.68 -1.85
CA VAL A 102 5.83 6.20 -0.67
C VAL A 102 7.33 6.06 -0.93
N VAL A 103 7.80 6.39 -2.13
CA VAL A 103 9.23 6.37 -2.49
C VAL A 103 9.71 7.75 -2.89
N HIS A 104 10.60 8.31 -2.08
CA HIS A 104 11.22 9.63 -2.28
C HIS A 104 12.73 9.62 -2.09
N GLU A 105 13.27 8.56 -1.50
CA GLU A 105 14.69 8.38 -1.20
C GLU A 105 15.10 6.93 -1.50
N THR A 106 16.38 6.71 -1.82
CA THR A 106 16.91 5.41 -2.27
C THR A 106 16.75 4.27 -1.27
N TRP A 107 16.73 4.58 0.02
CA TRP A 107 16.58 3.58 1.07
C TRP A 107 15.13 3.12 1.26
N MET A 108 14.14 3.90 0.79
CA MET A 108 12.73 3.64 1.07
C MET A 108 12.24 2.36 0.38
N GLY A 109 12.78 2.00 -0.78
CA GLY A 109 12.46 0.73 -1.44
C GLY A 109 12.79 -0.49 -0.56
N ALA A 110 13.96 -0.49 0.08
CA ALA A 110 14.35 -1.54 1.02
C ALA A 110 13.46 -1.54 2.28
N ALA A 111 13.09 -0.37 2.78
CA ALA A 111 12.20 -0.24 3.93
C ALA A 111 10.78 -0.77 3.63
N ILE A 112 10.24 -0.49 2.44
CA ILE A 112 8.96 -1.07 1.98
C ILE A 112 9.05 -2.61 1.99
N LEU A 113 10.15 -3.19 1.49
CA LEU A 113 10.33 -4.65 1.52
C LEU A 113 10.34 -5.22 2.94
N ASN A 114 10.91 -4.51 3.92
CA ASN A 114 10.86 -4.93 5.33
C ASN A 114 9.41 -5.00 5.83
N VAL A 115 8.58 -4.00 5.49
CA VAL A 115 7.14 -4.01 5.80
C VAL A 115 6.46 -5.21 5.13
N LEU A 116 6.69 -5.45 3.85
CA LEU A 116 6.06 -6.57 3.14
C LEU A 116 6.43 -7.92 3.76
N LYS A 117 7.69 -8.13 4.12
CA LYS A 117 8.15 -9.36 4.81
C LYS A 117 7.45 -9.55 6.16
N ALA A 118 7.38 -8.49 6.96
CA ALA A 118 6.82 -8.52 8.31
C ALA A 118 5.30 -8.66 8.32
N HIS A 119 4.62 -8.00 7.39
CA HIS A 119 3.18 -7.72 7.50
C HIS A 119 2.32 -8.23 6.33
N LEU A 120 2.88 -8.56 5.16
CA LEU A 120 2.05 -9.12 4.08
C LEU A 120 1.76 -10.59 4.38
N ALA A 121 0.49 -10.96 4.52
CA ALA A 121 0.09 -12.35 4.76
C ALA A 121 0.50 -13.27 3.58
N PRO A 122 0.73 -14.58 3.81
CA PRO A 122 0.90 -15.53 2.71
C PRO A 122 -0.29 -15.46 1.74
N GLY A 123 -0.01 -15.36 0.43
CA GLY A 123 -1.03 -15.12 -0.60
C GLY A 123 -1.56 -13.68 -0.70
N GLY A 124 -1.12 -12.79 0.20
CA GLY A 124 -1.52 -11.37 0.24
C GLY A 124 -1.01 -10.57 -0.97
N LEU A 125 -1.61 -9.40 -1.17
CA LEU A 125 -1.30 -8.46 -2.25
C LEU A 125 -0.87 -7.10 -1.71
N ALA A 126 0.27 -6.58 -2.12
CA ALA A 126 0.59 -5.16 -1.99
C ALA A 126 0.35 -4.42 -3.30
N VAL A 127 -0.20 -3.21 -3.20
CA VAL A 127 -0.41 -2.28 -4.32
C VAL A 127 0.29 -0.97 -3.98
N ILE A 128 1.41 -0.70 -4.66
CA ILE A 128 2.22 0.50 -4.45
C ILE A 128 2.13 1.36 -5.71
N VAL A 129 1.71 2.62 -5.57
CA VAL A 129 1.62 3.57 -6.69
C VAL A 129 2.54 4.74 -6.43
N ASN A 130 3.47 5.03 -7.33
CA ASN A 130 4.33 6.22 -7.24
C ASN A 130 4.29 7.01 -8.54
N ALA A 131 4.56 8.32 -8.49
CA ALA A 131 4.96 9.02 -9.70
C ALA A 131 6.21 8.37 -10.32
N GLY A 132 6.25 8.28 -11.65
CA GLY A 132 7.29 7.52 -12.37
C GLY A 132 8.71 8.03 -12.13
N SER A 133 9.72 7.18 -12.39
CA SER A 133 11.13 7.40 -12.02
C SER A 133 11.73 8.74 -12.48
N LYS A 134 11.27 9.30 -13.60
CA LYS A 134 11.69 10.64 -14.07
C LYS A 134 11.39 11.77 -13.08
N HIS A 135 10.52 11.53 -12.11
CA HIS A 135 10.01 12.54 -11.18
C HIS A 135 10.31 12.22 -9.71
N ARG A 136 10.89 11.05 -9.39
CA ARG A 136 11.10 10.59 -8.01
C ARG A 136 12.43 9.85 -7.83
N TYR A 137 13.23 10.32 -6.89
CA TYR A 137 14.46 9.66 -6.47
C TYR A 137 14.13 8.37 -5.67
N GLY A 138 14.87 7.29 -5.88
CA GLY A 138 14.66 6.00 -5.20
C GLY A 138 13.81 4.95 -5.94
N ILE A 139 13.17 5.31 -7.06
CA ILE A 139 12.33 4.38 -7.84
C ILE A 139 13.18 3.32 -8.54
N ASP A 140 14.31 3.70 -9.11
CA ASP A 140 15.20 2.76 -9.80
C ASP A 140 15.73 1.71 -8.81
N GLU A 141 16.04 2.11 -7.58
CA GLU A 141 16.45 1.20 -6.51
C GLU A 141 15.33 0.27 -6.07
N LEU A 142 14.08 0.75 -5.99
CA LEU A 142 12.93 -0.12 -5.77
C LEU A 142 12.82 -1.13 -6.92
N GLN A 143 12.87 -0.69 -8.18
CA GLN A 143 12.78 -1.58 -9.34
C GLN A 143 13.88 -2.64 -9.32
N ASP A 144 15.12 -2.28 -9.01
CA ASP A 144 16.25 -3.21 -8.86
C ASP A 144 16.02 -4.24 -7.74
N LEU A 145 15.33 -3.87 -6.67
CA LEU A 145 14.93 -4.75 -5.58
C LEU A 145 13.75 -5.66 -5.93
N LEU A 146 12.87 -5.25 -6.85
CA LEU A 146 11.75 -6.06 -7.34
C LEU A 146 12.13 -6.93 -8.55
N ARG A 147 13.26 -6.65 -9.22
CA ARG A 147 13.72 -7.41 -10.38
C ARG A 147 13.84 -8.91 -10.06
N PRO A 148 13.29 -9.80 -10.91
CA PRO A 148 13.35 -11.24 -10.75
C PRO A 148 14.79 -11.76 -10.74
N GLU A 149 15.04 -12.86 -10.02
CA GLU A 149 16.30 -13.60 -10.16
C GLU A 149 16.35 -14.32 -11.50
N SER A 150 17.48 -14.25 -12.20
CA SER A 150 17.68 -14.85 -13.52
C SER A 150 17.77 -16.38 -13.52
N SER A 151 17.49 -17.05 -12.40
CA SER A 151 17.62 -18.49 -12.25
C SER A 151 16.32 -19.18 -11.80
N GLY A 152 15.55 -19.67 -12.77
CA GLY A 152 14.90 -20.98 -12.67
C GLY A 152 13.68 -21.17 -11.77
N ARG A 153 12.64 -20.33 -11.87
CA ARG A 153 11.18 -20.68 -11.96
C ARG A 153 10.37 -19.38 -11.96
N SER A 154 9.57 -19.18 -13.02
CA SER A 154 8.78 -17.98 -13.37
C SER A 154 9.54 -16.65 -13.31
N ALA A 155 9.71 -16.02 -14.47
CA ALA A 155 10.49 -14.80 -14.73
C ALA A 155 9.94 -13.51 -14.06
N GLU A 156 9.15 -13.63 -13.00
CA GLU A 156 8.44 -12.54 -12.31
C GLU A 156 8.49 -12.70 -10.78
N SER A 157 9.45 -13.48 -10.25
CA SER A 157 9.53 -13.78 -8.81
C SER A 157 10.94 -13.63 -8.22
N ARG A 158 11.02 -13.28 -6.93
CA ARG A 158 12.26 -13.11 -6.17
C ARG A 158 12.13 -13.66 -4.75
N SER A 159 13.20 -14.27 -4.25
CA SER A 159 13.33 -14.63 -2.84
C SER A 159 14.01 -13.52 -2.06
N LEU A 160 13.40 -13.09 -0.96
CA LEU A 160 13.97 -12.12 -0.04
C LEU A 160 14.03 -12.76 1.35
N GLU A 161 15.23 -13.15 1.78
CA GLU A 161 15.49 -13.79 3.09
C GLU A 161 14.56 -15.00 3.36
N GLY A 162 14.31 -15.81 2.33
CA GLY A 162 13.49 -17.02 2.44
C GLY A 162 11.99 -16.80 2.25
N THR A 163 11.53 -15.56 2.04
CA THR A 163 10.15 -15.27 1.62
C THR A 163 10.09 -14.99 0.12
N TRP A 164 9.19 -15.68 -0.58
CA TRP A 164 9.01 -15.52 -2.02
C TRP A 164 7.94 -14.49 -2.34
N PHE A 165 8.24 -13.63 -3.32
CA PHE A 165 7.34 -12.63 -3.84
C PHE A 165 7.29 -12.69 -5.36
N CYS A 166 6.10 -12.45 -5.92
CA CYS A 166 5.90 -12.21 -7.35
C CYS A 166 5.59 -10.73 -7.57
N PHE A 167 6.12 -10.15 -8.64
CA PHE A 167 6.02 -8.72 -8.94
C PHE A 167 5.51 -8.50 -10.35
N GLU A 168 4.51 -7.62 -10.47
CA GLU A 168 4.01 -7.14 -11.75
C GLU A 168 4.02 -5.60 -11.72
N GLU A 169 4.67 -4.99 -12.70
CA GLU A 169 4.67 -3.54 -12.90
C GLU A 169 3.67 -3.18 -14.00
N ALA A 170 2.82 -2.20 -13.71
CA ALA A 170 1.87 -1.65 -14.65
C ALA A 170 2.00 -0.11 -14.66
N THR A 171 2.15 0.47 -15.84
CA THR A 171 2.10 1.92 -16.01
C THR A 171 0.65 2.38 -16.09
N LEU A 172 0.23 3.24 -15.18
CA LEU A 172 -1.12 3.82 -15.19
C LEU A 172 -1.10 5.14 -15.96
N GLU A 173 -1.56 5.10 -17.21
CA GLU A 173 -1.83 6.30 -18.01
C GLU A 173 -3.25 6.79 -17.71
N SER A 174 -3.39 7.93 -17.02
CA SER A 174 -4.69 8.58 -16.82
C SER A 174 -4.80 9.81 -17.72
N LEU A 175 -5.98 9.99 -18.33
CA LEU A 175 -6.32 11.15 -19.18
C LEU A 175 -6.20 12.52 -18.46
N ASP A 176 -6.03 12.53 -17.13
CA ASP A 176 -6.09 13.71 -16.26
C ASP A 176 -4.75 14.00 -15.53
N THR A 177 -3.64 13.32 -15.86
CA THR A 177 -2.39 13.42 -15.08
C THR A 177 -1.50 14.64 -15.39
N GLN A 178 -1.95 15.62 -16.17
CA GLN A 178 -1.10 16.76 -16.59
C GLN A 178 0.26 16.33 -17.19
N GLY A 179 0.35 15.13 -17.79
CA GLY A 179 1.58 14.57 -18.35
C GLY A 179 2.48 13.78 -17.39
N LEU A 180 2.06 13.57 -16.13
CA LEU A 180 2.77 12.71 -15.18
C LEU A 180 2.43 11.23 -15.40
N SER A 181 3.45 10.39 -15.58
CA SER A 181 3.33 8.93 -15.55
C SER A 181 3.35 8.44 -14.10
N HIS A 182 2.60 7.37 -13.82
CA HIS A 182 2.60 6.71 -12.51
C HIS A 182 2.89 5.22 -12.70
N ASP A 183 3.79 4.72 -11.86
CA ASP A 183 4.14 3.30 -11.82
C ASP A 183 3.31 2.65 -10.72
N CYS A 184 2.62 1.57 -11.06
CA CYS A 184 1.86 0.73 -10.16
C CYS A 184 2.56 -0.63 -10.02
N TYR A 185 2.91 -0.98 -8.80
CA TYR A 185 3.56 -2.24 -8.46
C TYR A 185 2.55 -3.13 -7.74
N LEU A 186 2.25 -4.28 -8.33
CA LEU A 186 1.47 -5.35 -7.73
C LEU A 186 2.42 -6.42 -7.21
N ILE A 187 2.40 -6.63 -5.90
CA ILE A 187 3.37 -7.52 -5.22
C ILE A 187 2.61 -8.60 -4.47
N ARG A 188 2.82 -9.86 -4.82
CA ARG A 188 2.15 -10.99 -4.15
C ARG A 188 3.13 -11.81 -3.34
N ARG A 189 2.78 -12.13 -2.09
CA ARG A 189 3.56 -13.09 -1.28
C ARG A 189 3.13 -14.51 -1.63
N SER A 190 4.10 -15.41 -1.81
CA SER A 190 3.82 -16.84 -2.01
C SER A 190 3.11 -17.47 -0.80
N VAL A 191 2.34 -18.52 -1.04
CA VAL A 191 1.51 -19.19 -0.02
C VAL A 191 2.30 -20.18 0.85
N CYS A 192 3.46 -20.66 0.37
CA CYS A 192 4.37 -21.65 1.00
C CYS A 192 3.76 -22.58 2.07
#